data_AF-A0A9X6AD51-F1
#
_entry.id   AF-A0A9X6AD51-F1
#
_cell.length_a   1.000
_cell.length_b   1.000
_cell.length_c   1.000
_cell.angle_alpha   90.00
_cell.angle_beta   90.00
_cell.angle_gamma   90.00
#
_symmetry.space_group_name_H-M   'P 1'
#
loop_
_entity.id
_entity.type
_entity.pdbx_description
1 polymer ?
#
loop_
_entity_poly.entity_id
_entity_poly.type
_entity_poly.pdbx_seq_one_letter_code
_entity_poly.pdbx_strand_id
1 'polypeptide(L)'
;MPHMTAFARNQWYVAAYSHEVGRELLGRTILGEPLVFYRTQDDGTAVALADRCVHRRFPLSESRLDGDRIVCGYHGFTYDTTGSCVYVPGQKRIPRTARVADPDPDERVLLDDG
;
A
#
# COMPACT_ATOMS: atom_id res chain seq x y z
N MET A 1 -30.48 -9.93 9.69
CA MET A 1 -29.05 -9.63 9.93
C MET A 1 -28.26 -10.67 9.15
N PRO A 2 -27.60 -10.33 8.02
CA PRO A 2 -26.75 -11.30 7.35
C PRO A 2 -25.64 -11.71 8.32
N HIS A 3 -25.41 -13.01 8.45
CA HIS A 3 -24.21 -13.54 9.09
C HIS A 3 -23.03 -13.08 8.23
N MET A 4 -22.29 -12.07 8.67
CA MET A 4 -20.94 -11.84 8.15
C MET A 4 -20.09 -13.01 8.66
N THR A 5 -19.88 -13.99 7.79
CA THR A 5 -18.85 -15.00 8.00
C THR A 5 -17.53 -14.25 8.17
N ALA A 6 -16.86 -14.48 9.30
CA ALA A 6 -15.53 -13.95 9.52
C ALA A 6 -14.58 -14.49 8.44
N PHE A 7 -13.72 -13.63 7.91
CA PHE A 7 -12.66 -14.05 7.00
C PHE A 7 -11.67 -14.97 7.71
N ALA A 8 -11.11 -15.95 6.98
CA ALA A 8 -10.03 -16.79 7.47
C ALA A 8 -8.73 -15.97 7.55
N ARG A 9 -8.42 -15.43 8.73
CA ARG A 9 -7.22 -14.64 8.96
C ARG A 9 -5.96 -15.52 8.93
N ASN A 10 -4.80 -14.91 8.72
CA ASN A 10 -3.49 -15.56 8.72
C ASN A 10 -3.38 -16.69 7.69
N GLN A 11 -4.00 -16.50 6.52
CA GLN A 11 -3.90 -17.37 5.36
C GLN A 11 -3.29 -16.61 4.19
N TRP A 12 -2.82 -17.35 3.18
CA TRP A 12 -2.36 -16.75 1.93
C TRP A 12 -3.54 -16.42 1.01
N TYR A 13 -3.55 -15.20 0.50
CA TYR A 13 -4.51 -14.74 -0.49
C TYR A 13 -3.79 -14.28 -1.75
N VAL A 14 -4.28 -14.71 -2.91
CA VAL A 14 -3.79 -14.21 -4.20
C VAL A 14 -4.30 -12.78 -4.38
N ALA A 15 -3.39 -11.82 -4.45
CA ALA A 15 -3.71 -10.39 -4.57
C ALA A 15 -3.82 -9.93 -6.02
N ALA A 16 -2.95 -10.45 -6.89
CA ALA A 16 -2.87 -10.14 -8.31
C ALA A 16 -1.94 -11.14 -9.01
N TYR A 17 -2.02 -11.23 -10.33
CA TYR A 17 -0.97 -11.83 -11.14
C TYR A 17 0.28 -10.94 -11.15
N SER A 18 1.45 -11.57 -11.25
CA SER A 18 2.76 -10.89 -11.24
C SER A 18 2.88 -9.80 -12.32
N HIS A 19 2.22 -9.98 -13.48
CA HIS A 19 2.21 -9.04 -14.60
C HIS A 19 1.22 -7.87 -14.45
N GLU A 20 0.25 -7.96 -13.54
CA GLU A 20 -0.64 -6.84 -13.22
C GLU A 20 0.07 -5.79 -12.34
N VAL A 21 1.07 -6.22 -11.56
CA VAL A 21 1.82 -5.35 -10.67
C VAL A 21 3.05 -4.84 -11.41
N GLY A 22 2.94 -3.60 -11.91
CA GLY A 22 4.02 -2.90 -12.59
C GLY A 22 4.44 -1.63 -11.84
N ARG A 23 4.77 -0.58 -12.61
CA ARG A 23 5.10 0.76 -12.09
C ARG A 23 3.88 1.60 -11.75
N GLU A 24 2.73 1.27 -12.31
CA GLU A 24 1.49 1.94 -11.98
C GLU A 24 0.96 1.43 -10.64
N LEU A 25 0.41 2.32 -9.84
CA LEU A 25 -0.13 1.98 -8.52
C LEU A 25 -1.42 1.19 -8.70
N LEU A 26 -1.43 -0.04 -8.22
CA LEU A 26 -2.55 -0.95 -8.32
C LEU A 26 -3.29 -1.04 -6.99
N GLY A 27 -4.54 -0.57 -6.94
CA GLY A 27 -5.41 -0.75 -5.77
C GLY A 27 -6.13 -2.11 -5.78
N ARG A 28 -6.20 -2.78 -4.62
CA ARG A 28 -7.06 -3.96 -4.38
C ARG A 28 -7.67 -3.88 -2.99
N THR A 29 -8.81 -4.54 -2.79
CA THR A 29 -9.38 -4.75 -1.46
C THR A 29 -9.37 -6.24 -1.15
N ILE A 30 -8.66 -6.63 -0.10
CA ILE A 30 -8.49 -8.02 0.31
C ILE A 30 -8.97 -8.12 1.76
N LEU A 31 -9.93 -9.01 2.03
CA LEU A 31 -10.58 -9.16 3.35
C LEU A 31 -11.18 -7.87 3.94
N GLY A 32 -11.56 -6.92 3.07
CA GLY A 32 -12.06 -5.60 3.46
C GLY A 32 -10.97 -4.56 3.73
N GLU A 33 -9.70 -4.93 3.64
CA GLU A 33 -8.56 -4.02 3.79
C GLU A 33 -8.12 -3.48 2.41
N PRO A 34 -8.09 -2.15 2.21
CA PRO A 34 -7.63 -1.56 0.95
C PRO A 34 -6.10 -1.54 0.93
N LEU A 35 -5.51 -2.07 -0.13
CA LEU A 35 -4.07 -2.27 -0.35
C LEU A 35 -3.64 -1.69 -1.70
N VAL A 36 -2.43 -1.14 -1.74
CA VAL A 36 -1.80 -0.60 -2.95
C VAL A 36 -0.52 -1.37 -3.25
N PHE A 37 -0.35 -1.74 -4.52
CA PHE A 37 0.77 -2.53 -5.01
C PHE A 37 1.53 -1.78 -6.11
N TYR A 38 2.85 -1.94 -6.16
CA TYR A 38 3.71 -1.52 -7.28
C TYR A 38 5.05 -2.24 -7.24
N ARG A 39 5.90 -2.04 -8.24
CA ARG A 39 7.29 -2.52 -8.27
C ARG A 39 8.30 -1.38 -8.22
N THR A 40 9.37 -1.57 -7.47
CA THR A 40 10.55 -0.68 -7.40
C THR A 40 11.29 -0.60 -8.75
N GLN A 41 12.13 0.42 -8.92
CA GLN A 41 12.65 0.76 -10.25
C GLN A 41 13.87 -0.08 -10.60
N ASP A 42 14.71 -0.33 -9.60
CA ASP A 42 16.04 -0.91 -9.79
C ASP A 42 15.99 -2.43 -9.98
N ASP A 43 15.20 -3.13 -9.16
CA ASP A 43 15.16 -4.60 -9.09
C ASP A 43 13.76 -5.19 -9.31
N GLY A 44 12.73 -4.36 -9.50
CA GLY A 44 11.36 -4.81 -9.69
C GLY A 44 10.74 -5.48 -8.45
N THR A 45 11.33 -5.26 -7.26
CA THR A 45 10.80 -5.73 -5.99
C THR A 45 9.37 -5.25 -5.80
N ALA A 46 8.47 -6.19 -5.51
CA ALA A 46 7.08 -5.89 -5.22
C ALA A 46 6.94 -5.19 -3.87
N VAL A 47 6.14 -4.13 -3.84
CA VAL A 47 5.78 -3.38 -2.64
C VAL A 47 4.26 -3.50 -2.47
N ALA A 48 3.83 -3.79 -1.25
CA ALA A 48 2.44 -3.74 -0.81
C ALA A 48 2.36 -2.80 0.38
N LEU A 49 1.37 -1.91 0.41
CA LEU A 49 1.13 -0.99 1.52
C LEU A 49 -0.39 -0.84 1.72
N ALA A 50 -0.82 -0.40 2.90
CA ALA A 50 -2.19 0.06 3.08
C ALA A 50 -2.50 1.20 2.10
N ASP A 51 -3.61 1.08 1.37
CA ASP A 51 -4.08 2.06 0.39
C ASP A 51 -4.79 3.24 1.06
N ARG A 52 -4.09 3.87 2.00
CA ARG A 52 -4.70 4.84 2.88
C ARG A 52 -3.68 5.80 3.46
N CYS A 53 -3.64 7.01 2.93
CA CYS A 53 -2.81 8.09 3.47
C CYS A 53 -3.10 8.36 4.96
N VAL A 54 -2.05 8.44 5.79
CA VAL A 54 -2.20 8.66 7.25
C VAL A 54 -2.82 10.01 7.60
N HIS A 55 -2.77 10.98 6.69
CA HIS A 55 -3.32 12.31 6.91
C HIS A 55 -4.86 12.31 6.91
N ARG A 56 -5.48 11.89 5.80
CA ARG A 56 -6.95 11.95 5.61
C ARG A 56 -7.54 10.77 4.85
N ARG A 57 -6.87 9.62 4.89
CA ARG A 57 -7.34 8.37 4.26
C ARG A 57 -7.49 8.42 2.74
N PHE A 58 -6.85 9.37 2.06
CA PHE A 58 -6.86 9.41 0.59
C PHE A 58 -6.29 8.09 0.04
N PRO A 59 -6.93 7.48 -0.98
CA PRO A 59 -6.43 6.27 -1.62
C PRO A 59 -5.07 6.56 -2.27
N LEU A 60 -4.04 5.88 -1.77
CA LEU A 60 -2.70 5.97 -2.32
C LEU A 60 -2.60 5.38 -3.73
N SER A 61 -3.48 4.46 -4.13
CA SER A 61 -3.58 3.96 -5.50
C SER A 61 -3.97 5.04 -6.50
N GLU A 62 -4.65 6.11 -6.06
CA GLU A 62 -4.99 7.29 -6.89
C GLU A 62 -3.89 8.37 -6.83
N SER A 63 -2.70 8.02 -6.35
CA SER A 63 -1.55 8.93 -6.24
C SER A 63 -0.55 8.71 -7.38
N ARG A 64 0.68 9.18 -7.20
CA ARG A 64 1.76 8.96 -8.18
C ARG A 64 3.04 8.50 -7.50
N LEU A 65 3.93 7.89 -8.27
CA LEU A 65 5.30 7.63 -7.87
C LEU A 65 6.21 8.82 -8.16
N ASP A 66 7.15 9.08 -7.26
CA ASP A 66 8.35 9.90 -7.45
C ASP A 66 9.56 9.05 -7.07
N GLY A 67 10.27 8.54 -8.08
CA GLY A 67 11.12 7.36 -7.92
C GLY A 67 10.29 6.18 -7.40
N ASP A 68 10.70 5.57 -6.29
CA ASP A 68 9.97 4.48 -5.64
C ASP A 68 9.12 4.94 -4.45
N ARG A 69 8.89 6.26 -4.32
CA ARG A 69 8.09 6.84 -3.25
C ARG A 69 6.70 7.17 -3.75
N ILE A 70 5.68 6.86 -2.96
CA ILE A 70 4.31 7.30 -3.25
C ILE A 70 4.15 8.74 -2.77
N VAL A 71 3.80 9.66 -3.67
CA VAL A 71 3.42 11.04 -3.34
C VAL A 71 1.91 11.15 -3.37
N CYS A 72 1.29 11.21 -2.19
CA CYS A 72 -0.16 11.30 -2.02
C CYS A 72 -0.78 12.41 -2.87
N GLY A 73 -1.75 12.05 -3.71
CA GLY A 73 -2.43 12.98 -4.62
C GLY A 73 -3.22 14.10 -3.94
N TYR A 74 -3.56 13.95 -2.66
CA TYR A 74 -4.35 14.96 -1.94
C TYR A 74 -3.52 16.13 -1.41
N HIS A 75 -2.50 15.85 -0.60
CA HIS A 75 -1.72 16.88 0.10
C HIS A 75 -0.21 16.63 0.05
N GLY A 76 0.27 15.75 -0.82
CA GLY A 76 1.70 15.54 -1.05
C GLY A 76 2.48 14.88 0.09
N PHE A 77 1.81 14.20 1.03
CA PHE A 77 2.50 13.30 1.96
C PHE A 77 3.21 12.21 1.16
N THR A 78 4.50 12.03 1.41
CA THR A 78 5.32 11.08 0.65
C THR A 78 5.72 9.91 1.52
N TYR A 79 5.57 8.70 0.98
CA TYR A 79 5.90 7.44 1.66
C TYR A 79 7.01 6.71 0.92
N ASP A 80 7.96 6.14 1.65
CA ASP A 80 8.93 5.21 1.07
C ASP A 80 8.36 3.79 0.91
N THR A 81 9.15 2.88 0.35
CA THR A 81 8.77 1.48 0.08
C THR A 81 8.43 0.68 1.35
N THR A 82 8.80 1.17 2.53
CA THR A 82 8.45 0.57 3.84
C THR A 82 7.16 1.14 4.43
N GLY A 83 6.53 2.08 3.72
CA GLY A 83 5.36 2.81 4.19
C GLY A 83 5.68 3.95 5.16
N SER A 84 6.95 4.26 5.41
CA SER A 84 7.33 5.39 6.27
C SER A 84 7.00 6.71 5.59
N CYS A 85 6.33 7.63 6.27
CA CYS A 85 6.21 8.99 5.77
C CYS A 85 7.57 9.69 5.88
N VAL A 86 8.15 10.04 4.72
CA VAL A 86 9.49 10.65 4.62
C VAL A 86 9.43 12.13 4.27
N TYR A 87 8.27 12.63 3.84
CA TYR A 87 8.05 14.05 3.55
C TYR A 87 6.62 14.48 3.81
N VAL A 88 6.46 15.67 4.41
CA VAL A 88 5.19 16.35 4.64
C VAL A 88 5.36 17.82 4.22
N PRO A 89 4.57 18.32 3.26
CA PRO A 89 4.66 19.73 2.85
C PRO A 89 4.48 20.68 4.04
N GLY A 90 5.40 21.64 4.17
CA GLY A 90 5.33 22.66 5.22
C GLY A 90 5.72 22.19 6.64
N GLN A 91 6.08 20.91 6.83
CA GLN A 91 6.39 20.37 8.16
C GLN A 91 7.80 19.77 8.23
N LYS A 92 8.66 20.36 9.08
CA LYS A 92 10.05 19.90 9.24
C LYS A 92 10.20 18.59 10.03
N ARG A 93 9.33 18.36 11.01
CA ARG A 93 9.39 17.18 11.89
C ARG A 93 8.25 16.23 11.58
N ILE A 94 8.56 15.05 11.08
CA ILE A 94 7.57 14.01 10.79
C ILE A 94 7.50 13.06 11.98
N PRO A 95 6.30 12.84 12.58
CA PRO A 95 6.16 11.86 13.66
C PRO A 95 6.61 10.47 13.21
N ARG A 96 7.34 9.74 14.05
CA ARG A 96 7.78 8.37 13.74
C ARG A 96 6.62 7.40 13.47
N THR A 97 5.44 7.73 13.97
CA THR A 97 4.18 6.99 13.81
C THR A 97 3.44 7.32 12.51
N ALA A 98 3.89 8.30 11.72
CA ALA A 98 3.33 8.59 10.41
C ALA A 98 3.80 7.53 9.41
N ARG A 99 3.10 6.39 9.40
CA ARG A 99 3.40 5.23 8.56
C ARG A 99 2.12 4.66 8.02
N VAL A 100 2.09 4.33 6.74
CA VAL A 100 1.10 3.38 6.22
C VAL A 100 1.62 2.00 6.57
N ALA A 101 0.83 1.25 7.34
CA ALA A 101 1.22 -0.11 7.68
C ALA A 101 1.27 -0.97 6.41
N ASP A 102 2.13 -1.98 6.42
CA ASP A 102 1.93 -3.18 5.61
C ASP A 102 0.51 -3.73 5.92
N PRO A 103 -0.11 -4.59 5.07
CA PRO A 103 -1.16 -5.48 5.57
C PRO A 103 -0.68 -6.13 6.87
N ASP A 104 -1.60 -6.55 7.74
CA ASP A 104 -1.24 -7.26 8.98
C ASP A 104 -0.06 -8.22 8.70
N PRO A 105 1.08 -8.15 9.43
CA PRO A 105 2.26 -8.95 9.11
C PRO A 105 1.99 -10.47 9.11
N ASP A 106 0.88 -10.90 9.74
CA ASP A 106 0.40 -12.27 9.70
C ASP A 106 -0.51 -12.56 8.46
N GLU A 107 -1.05 -11.54 7.81
CA GLU A 107 -1.79 -11.60 6.55
C GLU A 107 -0.84 -11.45 5.37
N ARG A 108 -0.44 -12.59 4.82
CA ARG A 108 0.50 -12.62 3.71
C ARG A 108 -0.24 -12.67 2.38
N VAL A 109 0.10 -11.77 1.46
CA VAL A 109 -0.45 -11.74 0.10
C VAL A 109 0.56 -12.31 -0.89
N LEU A 110 0.09 -13.20 -1.78
CA LEU A 110 0.89 -13.71 -2.90
C LEU A 110 0.59 -12.90 -4.16
N LEU A 111 1.65 -12.61 -4.90
CA LEU A 111 1.53 -12.37 -6.33
C LEU A 111 1.64 -13.73 -7.01
N ASP A 112 0.67 -14.08 -7.83
CA ASP A 112 0.69 -15.33 -8.57
C ASP A 112 1.70 -15.20 -9.73
N ASP A 113 2.72 -16.05 -9.75
CA ASP A 113 3.81 -15.99 -10.74
C ASP A 113 3.43 -16.61 -12.09
N GLY A 114 2.34 -17.40 -12.15
CA GLY A 114 1.92 -18.12 -13.36
C GLY A 114 2.75 -19.35 -13.67
#